data_AF-A0A239M6G9-F1
#
_entry.id   AF-A0A239M6G9-F1
#
_cell.length_a   1.000
_cell.length_b   1.000
_cell.length_c   1.000
_cell.angle_alpha   90.00
_cell.angle_beta   90.00
_cell.angle_gamma   90.00
#
_symmetry.space_group_name_H-M   'P 1'
#
loop_
_entity.id
_entity.type
_entity.pdbx_description
1 polymer ?
#
loop_
_entity_poly.entity_id
_entity_poly.type
_entity_poly.pdbx_seq_one_letter_code
_entity_poly.pdbx_strand_id
1 'polypeptide(L)'
;MRQTFLAASLFIGLMLGCTSGTTSSTGTTTGGGTGGSTNSSGWTGGGDGIWRRNAVYAEAVTFDPCNAHQPGSGEYHYHDNPICLRYQLGDNVQKLGSSDLNPQYAEVSANFTHSPILGWTWDGYPVYGPYGYSNPASATSGVRRMVSSYSLRNITVRQTLPAWAAAAQNMSTTLTPEQYGPVVSTTYPLGRYIEDFDYTAGAGDLDQYNGRFTVTPDFPNGTYAYFVTIDSTGAPAFPYYIASQFYGTASGGAVSAVTETTTTYFNNGTIAVGSSANPTVYSWLTKYAAQYAKVISESNTAAGAQTTWSGTTSPVLADIQQIRYSSTWAYINTSGLASHTMGPWYLDAAKTQAFPNYPSNQNALSRIPITPSVATTKTATGGGAQGRWVNGVAMFNNLDFHSWSYSAQADE
;
A
#
# COMPACT_ATOMS: atom_id res chain seq x y z
N MET A 1 5.61 22.09 7.04
CA MET A 1 6.93 22.44 6.48
C MET A 1 7.47 21.15 5.86
N ARG A 2 7.19 20.91 4.58
CA ARG A 2 7.49 19.64 3.90
C ARG A 2 9.01 19.53 3.73
N GLN A 3 9.59 18.37 4.02
CA GLN A 3 10.95 18.08 3.55
C GLN A 3 10.91 18.11 2.01
N THR A 4 11.36 19.22 1.44
CA THR A 4 11.63 19.34 0.02
C THR A 4 12.85 18.49 -0.30
N PHE A 5 12.62 17.25 -0.73
CA PHE A 5 13.60 16.55 -1.55
C PHE A 5 13.59 17.22 -2.93
N LEU A 6 14.38 18.29 -3.06
CA LEU A 6 14.69 18.87 -4.36
C LEU A 6 15.81 18.02 -4.98
N ALA A 7 15.42 17.02 -5.76
CA ALA A 7 16.29 16.39 -6.75
C ALA A 7 15.45 16.06 -7.98
N ALA A 8 15.09 17.10 -8.74
CA ALA A 8 14.57 16.93 -10.09
C ALA A 8 15.72 16.46 -10.99
N SER A 9 15.86 15.16 -11.18
CA SER A 9 16.47 14.60 -12.38
C SER A 9 15.35 13.99 -13.22
N LEU A 10 14.98 14.72 -14.27
CA LEU A 10 13.98 14.32 -15.25
C LEU A 10 14.50 13.11 -16.02
N PHE A 11 14.04 11.91 -15.64
CA PHE A 11 14.06 10.75 -16.53
C PHE A 11 12.61 10.34 -16.78
N ILE A 12 12.10 10.73 -17.95
CA ILE A 12 10.89 10.13 -18.52
C ILE A 12 11.33 8.76 -19.02
N GLY A 13 11.40 7.79 -18.10
CA GLY A 13 11.40 6.38 -18.44
C GLY A 13 10.02 6.05 -19.00
N LEU A 14 9.99 5.41 -20.16
CA LEU A 14 8.80 4.89 -20.79
C LEU A 14 8.06 4.01 -19.75
N MET A 15 6.95 4.50 -19.17
CA MET A 15 6.10 3.70 -18.29
C MET A 15 5.48 2.57 -19.12
N LEU A 16 6.19 1.46 -19.26
CA LEU A 16 5.60 0.20 -19.69
C LEU A 16 4.83 -0.36 -18.51
N GLY A 17 3.52 -0.56 -18.73
CA GLY A 17 2.55 -0.83 -17.69
C GLY A 17 2.91 -2.02 -16.79
N CYS A 18 2.59 -1.86 -15.51
CA CYS A 18 2.50 -2.96 -14.55
C CYS A 18 1.34 -3.87 -14.99
N THR A 19 1.63 -4.85 -15.86
CA THR A 19 0.63 -5.85 -16.25
C THR A 19 0.48 -6.88 -15.14
N SER A 20 -0.73 -6.98 -14.60
CA SER A 20 -1.11 -8.05 -13.68
C SER A 20 -1.17 -9.37 -14.45
N GLY A 21 -0.05 -10.10 -14.48
CA GLY A 21 -0.02 -11.46 -14.97
C GLY A 21 -0.75 -12.39 -14.01
N THR A 22 -1.99 -12.75 -14.33
CA THR A 22 -2.59 -13.99 -13.82
C THR A 22 -1.88 -15.16 -14.48
N THR A 23 -0.91 -15.79 -13.81
CA THR A 23 -0.35 -17.06 -14.27
C THR A 23 -0.62 -18.17 -13.25
N SER A 24 -1.55 -19.04 -13.63
CA SER A 24 -1.63 -20.40 -13.12
C SER A 24 -0.32 -21.12 -13.44
N SER A 25 0.34 -21.65 -12.42
CA SER A 25 1.59 -22.39 -12.54
C SER A 25 1.39 -23.73 -13.25
N THR A 26 1.90 -23.87 -14.49
CA THR A 26 2.45 -25.12 -15.04
C THR A 26 3.15 -24.80 -16.36
N GLY A 27 4.47 -24.99 -16.44
CA GLY A 27 5.17 -24.96 -17.74
C GLY A 27 6.64 -24.58 -17.66
N THR A 28 7.50 -25.59 -17.62
CA THR A 28 8.95 -25.51 -17.82
C THR A 28 9.26 -24.99 -19.22
N THR A 29 10.06 -23.93 -19.35
CA THR A 29 10.73 -23.60 -20.62
C THR A 29 12.18 -23.19 -20.39
N THR A 30 13.05 -23.99 -21.00
CA THR A 30 14.48 -23.76 -21.22
C THR A 30 14.68 -22.74 -22.33
N GLY A 31 15.50 -21.71 -22.10
CA GLY A 31 15.98 -20.78 -23.13
C GLY A 31 17.28 -20.12 -22.67
N GLY A 32 18.39 -20.48 -23.32
CA GLY A 32 19.73 -20.05 -22.95
C GLY A 32 20.09 -18.65 -23.45
N GLY A 33 20.71 -17.88 -22.56
CA GLY A 33 21.52 -16.69 -22.85
C GLY A 33 22.65 -16.66 -21.83
N THR A 34 23.89 -16.80 -22.30
CA THR A 34 25.10 -16.83 -21.45
C THR A 34 25.56 -15.42 -21.12
N GLY A 35 25.44 -15.03 -19.84
CA GLY A 35 25.95 -13.76 -19.30
C GLY A 35 25.40 -13.42 -17.91
N GLY A 36 25.75 -14.22 -16.89
CA GLY A 36 25.70 -13.88 -15.45
C GLY A 36 24.42 -13.25 -14.86
N SER A 37 23.32 -14.00 -14.71
CA SER A 37 22.15 -13.50 -13.96
C SER A 37 22.38 -13.58 -12.44
N THR A 38 22.55 -12.45 -11.77
CA THR A 38 22.61 -12.30 -10.30
C THR A 38 21.24 -11.97 -9.68
N ASN A 39 20.15 -12.19 -10.41
CA ASN A 39 18.80 -11.82 -9.99
C ASN A 39 18.47 -12.39 -8.60
N SER A 40 17.91 -11.56 -7.72
CA SER A 40 17.39 -12.07 -6.45
C SER A 40 16.30 -13.11 -6.74
N SER A 41 16.28 -14.22 -5.99
CA SER A 41 15.44 -15.36 -6.34
C SER A 41 13.96 -14.95 -6.37
N GLY A 42 13.34 -14.98 -7.56
CA GLY A 42 11.91 -14.71 -7.74
C GLY A 42 11.52 -13.26 -8.09
N TRP A 43 12.48 -12.37 -8.37
CA TRP A 43 12.16 -11.04 -8.90
C TRP A 43 11.73 -11.09 -10.36
N THR A 44 10.61 -10.43 -10.67
CA THR A 44 9.99 -10.37 -12.01
C THR A 44 9.93 -8.95 -12.58
N GLY A 45 10.51 -7.97 -11.89
CA GLY A 45 10.57 -6.58 -12.33
C GLY A 45 11.79 -6.30 -13.21
N GLY A 46 12.01 -5.03 -13.54
CA GLY A 46 13.21 -4.57 -14.23
C GLY A 46 14.45 -4.55 -13.31
N GLY A 47 15.64 -4.62 -13.91
CA GLY A 47 16.94 -4.65 -13.22
C GLY A 47 17.25 -5.95 -12.48
N ASP A 48 18.25 -5.91 -11.60
CA ASP A 48 18.83 -7.09 -10.96
C ASP A 48 18.03 -7.60 -9.73
N GLY A 49 17.02 -6.87 -9.28
CA GLY A 49 16.15 -7.27 -8.17
C GLY A 49 16.80 -7.20 -6.78
N ILE A 50 17.99 -6.61 -6.65
CA ILE A 50 18.75 -6.52 -5.38
C ILE A 50 18.47 -5.19 -4.67
N TRP A 51 18.71 -4.08 -5.37
CA TRP A 51 18.41 -2.72 -4.92
C TRP A 51 17.11 -2.29 -5.57
N ARG A 52 15.99 -2.58 -4.90
CA ARG A 52 14.64 -2.46 -5.44
C ARG A 52 14.09 -1.08 -5.13
N ARG A 53 13.58 -0.42 -6.15
CA ARG A 53 13.20 0.99 -6.08
C ARG A 53 11.91 1.13 -5.27
N ASN A 54 11.92 2.13 -4.39
CA ASN A 54 10.84 2.43 -3.48
C ASN A 54 9.77 3.25 -4.22
N ALA A 55 8.55 2.72 -4.34
CA ALA A 55 7.47 3.38 -5.07
C ALA A 55 7.14 4.77 -4.49
N VAL A 56 7.15 4.91 -3.17
CA VAL A 56 6.86 6.20 -2.51
C VAL A 56 7.94 7.25 -2.81
N TYR A 57 9.16 6.83 -3.15
CA TYR A 57 10.18 7.75 -3.64
C TYR A 57 10.03 8.02 -5.13
N ALA A 58 9.90 6.95 -5.93
CA ALA A 58 9.96 7.02 -7.39
C ALA A 58 8.71 7.60 -8.04
N GLU A 59 7.55 7.34 -7.45
CA GLU A 59 6.24 7.61 -8.06
C GLU A 59 5.49 8.74 -7.36
N ALA A 60 6.00 9.29 -6.25
CA ALA A 60 5.32 10.33 -5.46
C ALA A 60 4.86 11.55 -6.29
N VAL A 61 5.57 11.90 -7.37
CA VAL A 61 5.16 12.99 -8.27
C VAL A 61 3.82 12.71 -8.97
N THR A 62 3.51 11.42 -9.15
CA THR A 62 2.31 10.93 -9.83
C THR A 62 1.17 10.62 -8.87
N PHE A 63 1.34 10.80 -7.55
CA PHE A 63 0.27 10.62 -6.60
C PHE A 63 -0.68 11.83 -6.60
N ASP A 64 -1.97 11.56 -6.44
CA ASP A 64 -2.96 12.62 -6.18
C ASP A 64 -2.83 13.17 -4.75
N PRO A 65 -3.60 14.21 -4.39
CA PRO A 65 -3.59 14.76 -3.04
C PRO A 65 -3.99 13.79 -1.91
N CYS A 66 -4.50 12.60 -2.24
CA CYS A 66 -4.82 11.54 -1.29
C CYS A 66 -3.68 10.54 -1.10
N ASN A 67 -2.57 10.66 -1.85
CA ASN A 67 -1.44 9.75 -1.93
C ASN A 67 -1.71 8.44 -2.71
N ALA A 68 -2.57 8.50 -3.72
CA ALA A 68 -2.84 7.36 -4.58
C ALA A 68 -2.78 7.71 -6.06
N HIS A 69 -2.61 6.69 -6.89
CA HIS A 69 -2.57 6.84 -8.34
C HIS A 69 -3.04 5.58 -9.05
N GLN A 70 -2.91 5.56 -10.38
CA GLN A 70 -2.94 4.33 -11.17
C GLN A 70 -2.00 4.45 -12.38
N PRO A 71 -1.05 3.52 -12.60
CA PRO A 71 -0.13 3.59 -13.72
C PRO A 71 -0.60 2.69 -14.88
N GLY A 72 -1.79 2.97 -15.42
CA GLY A 72 -2.23 2.43 -16.73
C GLY A 72 -3.03 1.12 -16.72
N SER A 73 -3.08 0.38 -15.61
CA SER A 73 -4.01 -0.75 -15.44
C SER A 73 -5.43 -0.32 -15.07
N GLY A 74 -5.61 0.95 -14.70
CA GLY A 74 -6.86 1.50 -14.17
C GLY A 74 -7.12 1.17 -12.70
N GLU A 75 -6.31 0.32 -12.04
CA GLU A 75 -6.47 0.02 -10.61
C GLU A 75 -5.92 1.18 -9.77
N TYR A 76 -6.83 1.98 -9.20
CA TYR A 76 -6.46 3.00 -8.22
C TYR A 76 -5.94 2.34 -6.94
N HIS A 77 -4.81 2.82 -6.43
CA HIS A 77 -4.17 2.20 -5.28
C HIS A 77 -3.25 3.14 -4.51
N TYR A 78 -2.94 2.73 -3.28
CA TYR A 78 -1.99 3.40 -2.40
C TYR A 78 -0.74 2.55 -2.24
N HIS A 79 0.42 3.20 -2.26
CA HIS A 79 1.70 2.67 -1.78
C HIS A 79 2.01 3.11 -0.34
N ASP A 80 1.31 4.14 0.16
CA ASP A 80 1.55 4.73 1.47
C ASP A 80 0.25 5.08 2.24
N ASN A 81 0.40 5.95 3.25
CA ASN A 81 -0.65 6.48 4.11
C ASN A 81 -1.88 7.00 3.32
N PRO A 82 -3.04 6.31 3.37
CA PRO A 82 -4.24 6.71 2.63
C PRO A 82 -4.98 7.85 3.35
N ILE A 83 -4.43 9.07 3.26
CA ILE A 83 -4.79 10.19 4.14
C ILE A 83 -6.26 10.63 3.98
N CYS A 84 -6.81 10.55 2.77
CA CYS A 84 -8.22 10.86 2.51
C CYS A 84 -9.15 9.82 3.14
N LEU A 85 -8.79 8.52 3.06
CA LEU A 85 -9.56 7.47 3.73
C LEU A 85 -9.51 7.63 5.25
N ARG A 86 -8.34 7.93 5.81
CA ARG A 86 -8.19 8.21 7.25
C ARG A 86 -9.11 9.34 7.69
N TYR A 87 -9.17 10.44 6.93
CA TYR A 87 -10.11 11.52 7.20
C TYR A 87 -11.58 11.08 7.09
N GLN A 88 -11.95 10.31 6.05
CA GLN A 88 -13.32 9.80 5.89
C GLN A 88 -13.76 8.89 7.04
N LEU A 89 -12.83 8.16 7.65
CA LEU A 89 -13.07 7.27 8.79
C LEU A 89 -13.00 7.99 10.15
N GLY A 90 -12.74 9.30 10.16
CA GLY A 90 -12.63 10.08 11.39
C GLY A 90 -11.42 9.68 12.25
N ASP A 91 -10.35 9.20 11.61
CA ASP A 91 -9.05 9.03 12.28
C ASP A 91 -8.49 10.41 12.67
N ASN A 92 -7.30 10.42 13.29
CA ASN A 92 -6.59 11.56 13.85
C ASN A 92 -6.09 12.60 12.81
N VAL A 93 -6.90 12.90 11.78
CA VAL A 93 -6.59 13.75 10.64
C VAL A 93 -7.67 14.81 10.49
N GLN A 94 -7.26 16.04 10.17
CA GLN A 94 -8.15 17.14 9.80
C GLN A 94 -7.89 17.60 8.37
N LYS A 95 -8.96 17.97 7.64
CA LYS A 95 -8.85 18.66 6.35
C LYS A 95 -8.54 20.14 6.59
N LEU A 96 -7.51 20.63 5.93
CA LEU A 96 -7.10 22.04 5.94
C LEU A 96 -7.76 22.75 4.74
N GLY A 97 -8.58 23.75 5.06
CA GLY A 97 -9.33 24.51 4.05
C GLY A 97 -10.46 23.71 3.39
N SER A 98 -11.01 24.27 2.32
CA SER A 98 -12.21 23.76 1.64
C SER A 98 -11.96 23.30 0.20
N SER A 99 -10.72 23.36 -0.29
CA SER A 99 -10.42 22.98 -1.68
C SER A 99 -10.61 21.49 -1.91
N ASP A 100 -11.31 21.15 -2.99
CA ASP A 100 -11.41 19.78 -3.50
C ASP A 100 -10.39 19.50 -4.61
N LEU A 101 -9.82 20.54 -5.24
CA LEU A 101 -8.77 20.40 -6.26
C LEU A 101 -7.40 20.08 -5.65
N ASN A 102 -7.10 20.66 -4.49
CA ASN A 102 -5.86 20.43 -3.78
C ASN A 102 -6.14 20.35 -2.29
N PRO A 103 -6.90 19.32 -1.84
CA PRO A 103 -7.19 19.15 -0.43
C PRO A 103 -5.86 18.95 0.31
N GLN A 104 -5.74 19.62 1.45
CA GLN A 104 -4.62 19.43 2.34
C GLN A 104 -5.12 18.78 3.62
N TYR A 105 -4.31 17.90 4.20
CA TYR A 105 -4.63 17.21 5.43
C TYR A 105 -3.45 17.34 6.38
N ALA A 106 -3.76 17.35 7.67
CA ALA A 106 -2.76 17.33 8.72
C ALA A 106 -3.22 16.45 9.88
N GLU A 107 -2.25 15.89 10.59
CA GLU A 107 -2.51 15.23 11.87
C GLU A 107 -3.09 16.24 12.88
N VAL A 108 -4.00 15.78 13.74
CA VAL A 108 -4.43 16.57 14.91
C VAL A 108 -3.28 16.67 15.92
N SER A 109 -3.28 17.71 16.75
CA SER A 109 -2.15 17.98 17.66
C SER A 109 -2.28 17.34 19.04
N ALA A 110 -3.48 16.87 19.43
CA ALA A 110 -3.77 16.30 20.74
C ALA A 110 -5.07 15.49 20.72
N ASN A 111 -5.41 14.87 21.86
CA ASN A 111 -6.63 14.09 22.09
C ASN A 111 -6.78 12.92 21.12
N PHE A 112 -5.68 12.21 20.88
CA PHE A 112 -5.66 11.08 19.97
C PHE A 112 -6.65 9.99 20.39
N THR A 113 -7.39 9.48 19.40
CA THR A 113 -8.19 8.27 19.53
C THR A 113 -7.45 7.11 18.89
N HIS A 114 -7.71 5.88 19.34
CA HIS A 114 -7.15 4.70 18.67
C HIS A 114 -7.62 4.74 17.21
N SER A 115 -6.69 4.60 16.26
CA SER A 115 -7.05 4.62 14.85
C SER A 115 -8.05 3.51 14.53
N PRO A 116 -8.95 3.72 13.55
CA PRO A 116 -9.83 2.67 13.07
C PRO A 116 -9.05 1.65 12.23
N ILE A 117 -9.66 0.49 11.97
CA ILE A 117 -9.19 -0.42 10.92
C ILE A 117 -9.28 0.32 9.59
N LEU A 118 -8.15 0.51 8.93
CA LEU A 118 -8.07 1.10 7.60
C LEU A 118 -8.15 0.05 6.51
N GLY A 119 -7.71 -1.19 6.77
CA GLY A 119 -7.70 -2.25 5.77
C GLY A 119 -7.41 -3.64 6.33
N TRP A 120 -7.41 -4.61 5.43
CA TRP A 120 -7.13 -6.01 5.70
C TRP A 120 -6.10 -6.55 4.71
N THR A 121 -5.11 -7.25 5.23
CA THR A 121 -4.05 -7.92 4.48
C THR A 121 -4.51 -9.31 3.98
N TRP A 122 -3.79 -9.87 3.00
CA TRP A 122 -4.07 -11.24 2.53
C TRP A 122 -3.77 -12.35 3.53
N ASP A 123 -3.02 -12.06 4.60
CA ASP A 123 -2.84 -12.98 5.72
C ASP A 123 -3.93 -12.88 6.80
N GLY A 124 -4.89 -11.97 6.63
CA GLY A 124 -6.09 -11.83 7.46
C GLY A 124 -5.93 -10.97 8.71
N TYR A 125 -4.79 -10.32 8.91
CA TYR A 125 -4.62 -9.37 10.01
C TYR A 125 -5.07 -7.95 9.64
N PRO A 126 -5.60 -7.17 10.61
CA PRO A 126 -6.03 -5.80 10.35
C PRO A 126 -4.84 -4.87 10.17
N VAL A 127 -5.04 -3.83 9.37
CA VAL A 127 -4.15 -2.67 9.25
C VAL A 127 -4.85 -1.48 9.90
N TYR A 128 -4.29 -0.95 10.98
CA TYR A 128 -4.77 0.27 11.64
C TYR A 128 -4.07 1.52 11.10
N GLY A 129 -4.69 2.68 11.32
CA GLY A 129 -4.00 3.96 11.18
C GLY A 129 -2.87 4.14 12.19
N PRO A 130 -2.16 5.28 12.17
CA PRO A 130 -0.89 5.44 12.89
C PRO A 130 -0.98 5.48 14.41
N TYR A 131 -2.17 5.46 15.02
CA TYR A 131 -2.35 5.65 16.45
C TYR A 131 -2.91 4.40 17.12
N GLY A 132 -2.24 3.97 18.18
CA GLY A 132 -2.61 2.80 18.96
C GLY A 132 -2.38 3.01 20.46
N TYR A 133 -2.77 2.02 21.27
CA TYR A 133 -2.54 2.06 22.71
C TYR A 133 -1.05 2.11 23.05
N SER A 134 -0.68 2.97 23.99
CA SER A 134 0.70 3.17 24.45
C SER A 134 1.28 1.93 25.15
N ASN A 135 0.42 1.15 25.82
CA ASN A 135 0.72 -0.21 26.25
C ASN A 135 -0.09 -1.19 25.39
N PRO A 136 0.56 -2.05 24.59
CA PRO A 136 -0.14 -2.98 23.70
C PRO A 136 -1.02 -3.99 24.46
N ALA A 137 -0.81 -4.20 25.76
CA ALA A 137 -1.61 -5.12 26.57
C ALA A 137 -2.77 -4.44 27.32
N SER A 138 -2.97 -3.11 27.17
CA SER A 138 -3.96 -2.38 27.99
C SER A 138 -4.75 -1.35 27.19
N ALA A 139 -6.05 -1.63 27.01
CA ALA A 139 -7.00 -0.73 26.36
C ALA A 139 -7.32 0.55 27.17
N THR A 140 -6.92 0.58 28.44
CA THR A 140 -7.03 1.77 29.31
C THR A 140 -5.77 2.64 29.29
N SER A 141 -4.72 2.23 28.58
CA SER A 141 -3.53 3.06 28.41
C SER A 141 -3.82 4.24 27.47
N GLY A 142 -3.01 5.30 27.55
CA GLY A 142 -3.15 6.43 26.64
C GLY A 142 -2.91 6.01 25.18
N VAL A 143 -3.39 6.81 24.22
CA VAL A 143 -3.15 6.59 22.79
C VAL A 143 -1.97 7.44 22.33
N ARG A 144 -1.11 6.88 21.49
CA ARG A 144 0.00 7.60 20.85
C ARG A 144 0.24 7.10 19.43
N ARG A 145 1.04 7.85 18.66
CA ARG A 145 1.56 7.41 17.36
C ARG A 145 2.46 6.18 17.53
N MET A 146 2.24 5.15 16.71
CA MET A 146 3.10 3.98 16.59
C MET A 146 4.32 4.32 15.75
N VAL A 147 5.50 4.00 16.27
CA VAL A 147 6.78 4.33 15.64
C VAL A 147 7.35 3.12 14.92
N SER A 148 7.72 3.27 13.65
CA SER A 148 8.44 2.26 12.88
C SER A 148 9.80 1.96 13.52
N SER A 149 10.22 0.69 13.50
CA SER A 149 11.57 0.28 13.90
C SER A 149 12.58 0.33 12.74
N TYR A 150 12.19 0.91 11.60
CA TYR A 150 13.06 1.14 10.47
C TYR A 150 13.64 2.55 10.47
N SER A 151 14.92 2.64 10.08
CA SER A 151 15.61 3.92 9.90
C SER A 151 16.45 3.89 8.63
N LEU A 152 16.65 5.06 8.02
CA LEU A 152 17.56 5.19 6.89
C LEU A 152 18.99 4.85 7.33
N ARG A 153 19.70 4.02 6.57
CA ARG A 153 21.09 3.65 6.83
C ARG A 153 22.00 4.86 6.69
N ASN A 154 23.11 4.88 7.44
CA ASN A 154 24.19 5.85 7.26
C ASN A 154 25.34 5.21 6.48
N ILE A 155 25.22 5.18 5.14
CA ILE A 155 26.19 4.56 4.23
C ILE A 155 26.53 5.52 3.08
N THR A 156 27.71 5.34 2.50
CA THR A 156 28.14 6.05 1.27
C THR A 156 28.16 5.15 0.04
N VAL A 157 28.18 3.83 0.23
CA VAL A 157 28.19 2.81 -0.83
C VAL A 157 27.22 1.69 -0.53
N ARG A 158 26.67 1.08 -1.59
CA ARG A 158 25.67 0.02 -1.56
C ARG A 158 26.29 -1.35 -1.83
N GLN A 159 27.15 -1.80 -0.91
CA GLN A 159 27.92 -3.05 -1.04
C GLN A 159 27.51 -4.13 -0.02
N THR A 160 26.55 -3.81 0.84
CA THR A 160 25.98 -4.74 1.82
C THR A 160 24.48 -4.57 1.90
N LEU A 161 23.75 -5.66 2.04
CA LEU A 161 22.31 -5.63 2.33
C LEU A 161 22.06 -5.56 3.85
N PRO A 162 21.01 -4.85 4.29
CA PRO A 162 20.54 -4.99 5.67
C PRO A 162 20.01 -6.41 5.89
N ALA A 163 20.06 -6.88 7.14
CA ALA A 163 19.78 -8.28 7.47
C ALA A 163 18.36 -8.72 7.04
N TRP A 164 17.36 -7.84 7.22
CA TRP A 164 15.98 -8.12 6.81
C TRP A 164 15.86 -8.31 5.30
N ALA A 165 16.58 -7.50 4.50
CA ALA A 165 16.51 -7.58 3.04
C ALA A 165 17.22 -8.83 2.55
N ALA A 166 18.40 -9.14 3.09
CA ALA A 166 19.12 -10.38 2.80
C ALA A 166 18.25 -11.61 3.08
N ALA A 167 17.53 -11.65 4.21
CA ALA A 167 16.60 -12.71 4.54
C ALA A 167 15.41 -12.78 3.57
N ALA A 168 14.77 -11.64 3.28
CA ALA A 168 13.59 -11.57 2.41
C ALA A 168 13.91 -11.91 0.94
N GLN A 169 15.12 -11.59 0.47
CA GLN A 169 15.60 -11.85 -0.89
C GLN A 169 16.33 -13.19 -1.02
N ASN A 170 16.53 -13.92 0.08
CA ASN A 170 17.34 -15.14 0.13
C ASN A 170 18.77 -14.93 -0.41
N MET A 171 19.45 -13.89 0.10
CA MET A 171 20.78 -13.46 -0.31
C MET A 171 21.74 -13.32 0.88
N SER A 172 23.03 -13.21 0.58
CA SER A 172 24.06 -12.83 1.55
C SER A 172 23.98 -11.34 1.87
N THR A 173 24.29 -10.96 3.12
CA THR A 173 24.46 -9.54 3.51
C THR A 173 25.72 -8.93 2.89
N THR A 174 26.74 -9.73 2.59
CA THR A 174 27.94 -9.30 1.88
C THR A 174 27.76 -9.58 0.40
N LEU A 175 27.84 -8.53 -0.43
CA LEU A 175 27.59 -8.60 -1.86
C LEU A 175 28.89 -8.78 -2.66
N THR A 176 28.80 -9.43 -3.82
CA THR A 176 29.87 -9.40 -4.83
C THR A 176 29.80 -8.09 -5.63
N PRO A 177 30.87 -7.70 -6.35
CA PRO A 177 30.88 -6.47 -7.14
C PRO A 177 29.69 -6.34 -8.09
N GLU A 178 29.27 -7.42 -8.72
CA GLU A 178 28.14 -7.48 -9.67
C GLU A 178 26.77 -7.29 -9.01
N GLN A 179 26.73 -7.26 -7.68
CA GLN A 179 25.52 -7.07 -6.88
C GLN A 179 25.49 -5.68 -6.22
N TYR A 180 26.53 -4.85 -6.42
CA TYR A 180 26.59 -3.53 -5.83
C TYR A 180 25.52 -2.61 -6.41
N GLY A 181 24.92 -1.82 -5.53
CA GLY A 181 24.06 -0.72 -5.91
C GLY A 181 24.89 0.52 -6.25
N PRO A 182 24.24 1.58 -6.75
CA PRO A 182 24.94 2.80 -7.09
C PRO A 182 25.51 3.47 -5.82
N VAL A 183 26.63 4.18 -5.99
CA VAL A 183 27.20 5.03 -4.94
C VAL A 183 26.17 6.09 -4.51
N VAL A 184 26.09 6.35 -3.21
CA VAL A 184 25.18 7.36 -2.68
C VAL A 184 25.58 8.73 -3.21
N SER A 185 24.64 9.40 -3.85
CA SER A 185 24.85 10.67 -4.53
C SER A 185 23.55 11.47 -4.59
N THR A 186 23.59 12.68 -5.16
CA THR A 186 22.38 13.46 -5.42
C THR A 186 21.44 12.78 -6.43
N THR A 187 22.00 11.98 -7.35
CA THR A 187 21.22 11.22 -8.35
C THR A 187 20.62 9.96 -7.74
N TYR A 188 21.38 9.26 -6.90
CA TYR A 188 20.98 8.03 -6.21
C TYR A 188 21.02 8.21 -4.68
N PRO A 189 20.18 9.10 -4.12
CA PRO A 189 20.18 9.37 -2.69
C PRO A 189 19.68 8.16 -1.91
N LEU A 190 19.93 8.15 -0.61
CA LEU A 190 19.36 7.15 0.29
C LEU A 190 17.84 7.30 0.37
N GLY A 191 17.14 6.16 0.42
CA GLY A 191 15.68 6.08 0.48
C GLY A 191 15.03 5.84 -0.88
N ARG A 192 15.84 5.94 -1.94
CA ARG A 192 15.47 5.55 -3.31
C ARG A 192 15.23 4.05 -3.42
N TYR A 193 16.02 3.24 -2.72
CA TYR A 193 15.84 1.79 -2.66
C TYR A 193 15.34 1.38 -1.28
N ILE A 194 14.48 0.36 -1.21
CA ILE A 194 13.95 -0.08 0.09
C ILE A 194 15.08 -0.68 0.96
N GLU A 195 16.13 -1.22 0.35
CA GLU A 195 17.34 -1.74 1.02
C GLU A 195 18.24 -0.65 1.62
N ASP A 196 17.92 0.63 1.40
CA ASP A 196 18.55 1.76 2.09
C ASP A 196 18.05 1.91 3.54
N PHE A 197 16.98 1.20 3.93
CA PHE A 197 16.46 1.19 5.30
C PHE A 197 16.97 -0.03 6.06
N ASP A 198 17.28 0.15 7.34
CA ASP A 198 17.64 -0.94 8.26
C ASP A 198 16.60 -1.08 9.37
N TYR A 199 16.39 -2.32 9.80
CA TYR A 199 15.48 -2.65 10.89
C TYR A 199 16.29 -2.84 12.17
N THR A 200 15.91 -2.12 13.23
CA THR A 200 16.48 -2.30 14.56
C THR A 200 15.39 -2.71 15.55
N ALA A 201 15.43 -3.96 16.03
CA ALA A 201 14.45 -4.46 16.98
C ALA A 201 14.38 -3.58 18.23
N GLY A 202 13.16 -3.11 18.55
CA GLY A 202 12.90 -2.25 19.72
C GLY A 202 13.32 -0.78 19.56
N ALA A 203 13.74 -0.34 18.38
CA ALA A 203 13.98 1.08 18.11
C ALA A 203 12.66 1.88 18.05
N GLY A 204 11.58 1.25 17.61
CA GLY A 204 10.22 1.76 17.63
C GLY A 204 9.26 0.83 18.37
N ASP A 205 7.98 0.90 18.01
CA ASP A 205 6.89 0.12 18.56
C ASP A 205 6.58 -1.17 17.77
N LEU A 206 7.04 -1.21 16.52
CA LEU A 206 6.63 -2.20 15.52
C LEU A 206 7.77 -3.15 15.21
N ASP A 207 7.44 -4.40 14.91
CA ASP A 207 8.39 -5.44 14.52
C ASP A 207 8.84 -5.30 13.06
N GLN A 208 9.63 -6.28 12.59
CA GLN A 208 10.18 -6.30 11.24
C GLN A 208 9.14 -6.51 10.14
N TYR A 209 7.86 -6.75 10.45
CA TYR A 209 6.78 -6.81 9.45
C TYR A 209 5.91 -5.56 9.50
N ASN A 210 6.29 -4.59 10.35
CA ASN A 210 5.57 -3.34 10.62
C ASN A 210 4.25 -3.52 11.39
N GLY A 211 4.22 -4.49 12.30
CA GLY A 211 3.09 -4.69 13.20
C GLY A 211 3.52 -5.01 14.62
N ARG A 212 2.53 -5.33 15.46
CA ARG A 212 2.73 -5.82 16.82
C ARG A 212 1.50 -6.58 17.30
N PHE A 213 1.66 -7.42 18.31
CA PHE A 213 0.51 -7.90 19.10
C PHE A 213 0.01 -6.78 20.00
N THR A 214 -1.29 -6.52 19.96
CA THR A 214 -1.92 -5.48 20.77
C THR A 214 -3.41 -5.78 20.97
N VAL A 215 -3.96 -5.38 22.11
CA VAL A 215 -5.40 -5.17 22.26
C VAL A 215 -5.80 -3.97 21.40
N THR A 216 -7.02 -3.98 20.87
CA THR A 216 -7.62 -2.86 20.13
C THR A 216 -9.11 -2.74 20.48
N PRO A 217 -9.81 -1.66 20.09
CA PRO A 217 -11.26 -1.59 20.25
C PRO A 217 -12.01 -2.77 19.61
N ASP A 218 -11.56 -3.25 18.45
CA ASP A 218 -12.17 -4.37 17.72
C ASP A 218 -11.72 -5.75 18.25
N PHE A 219 -10.52 -5.82 18.82
CA PHE A 219 -9.91 -7.04 19.35
C PHE A 219 -9.50 -6.84 20.81
N PRO A 220 -10.47 -6.80 21.76
CA PRO A 220 -10.18 -6.55 23.17
C PRO A 220 -9.34 -7.64 23.84
N ASN A 221 -9.36 -8.86 23.27
CA ASN A 221 -8.52 -9.98 23.71
C ASN A 221 -7.14 -10.02 23.05
N GLY A 222 -6.83 -9.04 22.20
CA GLY A 222 -5.57 -8.98 21.46
C GLY A 222 -5.65 -9.60 20.07
N THR A 223 -4.88 -9.01 19.15
CA THR A 223 -4.57 -9.56 17.83
C THR A 223 -3.17 -9.09 17.41
N TYR A 224 -2.57 -9.73 16.41
CA TYR A 224 -1.49 -9.08 15.68
C TYR A 224 -2.11 -8.06 14.73
N ALA A 225 -1.51 -6.87 14.64
CA ALA A 225 -1.99 -5.84 13.73
C ALA A 225 -0.83 -5.08 13.09
N TYR A 226 -0.99 -4.77 11.81
CA TYR A 226 -0.13 -3.84 11.09
C TYR A 226 -0.58 -2.40 11.34
N PHE A 227 0.34 -1.46 11.17
CA PHE A 227 0.07 -0.04 11.37
C PHE A 227 0.56 0.79 10.19
N VAL A 228 -0.27 1.72 9.72
CA VAL A 228 0.20 2.78 8.85
C VAL A 228 1.23 3.62 9.60
N THR A 229 2.42 3.79 9.05
CA THR A 229 3.51 4.53 9.70
C THR A 229 3.72 5.90 9.09
N ILE A 230 3.73 6.92 9.95
CA ILE A 230 4.07 8.30 9.62
C ILE A 230 5.21 8.77 10.52
N ASP A 231 5.98 9.77 10.10
CA ASP A 231 6.99 10.44 10.92
C ASP A 231 6.36 11.48 11.86
N SER A 232 7.18 12.18 12.66
CA SER A 232 6.69 13.19 13.60
C SER A 232 6.09 14.43 12.92
N THR A 233 6.25 14.59 11.61
CA THR A 233 5.68 15.66 10.80
C THR A 233 4.36 15.24 10.12
N GLY A 234 4.00 13.96 10.23
CA GLY A 234 2.85 13.37 9.55
C GLY A 234 3.14 12.88 8.12
N ALA A 235 4.40 12.94 7.67
CA ALA A 235 4.79 12.39 6.37
C ALA A 235 4.85 10.85 6.44
N PRO A 236 4.57 10.12 5.35
CA PRO A 236 4.72 8.66 5.33
C PRO A 236 6.13 8.23 5.75
N ALA A 237 6.23 7.23 6.63
CA ALA A 237 7.49 6.66 7.08
C ALA A 237 7.58 5.19 6.65
N PHE A 238 8.74 4.76 6.15
CA PHE A 238 8.97 3.38 5.75
C PHE A 238 8.71 2.42 6.94
N PRO A 239 8.04 1.27 6.71
CA PRO A 239 7.64 0.66 5.45
C PRO A 239 6.18 0.96 5.05
N TYR A 240 5.64 2.06 5.56
CA TYR A 240 4.31 2.61 5.29
C TYR A 240 3.15 1.82 5.88
N TYR A 241 3.09 0.50 5.69
CA TYR A 241 2.13 -0.37 6.38
C TYR A 241 2.58 -1.83 6.50
N ILE A 242 3.29 -2.39 5.53
CA ILE A 242 3.82 -3.78 5.58
C ILE A 242 5.25 -3.81 5.04
N ALA A 243 6.14 -4.49 5.75
CA ALA A 243 7.56 -4.58 5.40
C ALA A 243 7.89 -5.85 4.60
N SER A 244 7.68 -5.85 3.28
CA SER A 244 8.11 -6.88 2.31
C SER A 244 7.66 -8.34 2.54
N GLN A 245 7.19 -8.73 3.72
CA GLN A 245 6.72 -10.07 4.07
C GLN A 245 5.48 -9.99 4.98
N PHE A 246 4.59 -10.98 4.83
CA PHE A 246 3.45 -11.17 5.72
C PHE A 246 3.90 -11.84 7.03
N TYR A 247 3.32 -11.39 8.14
CA TYR A 247 3.40 -12.01 9.45
C TYR A 247 2.58 -13.31 9.51
N GLY A 248 1.37 -13.30 8.98
CA GLY A 248 0.48 -14.46 8.95
C GLY A 248 0.63 -15.34 7.71
N THR A 249 -0.13 -16.43 7.70
CA THR A 249 -0.27 -17.29 6.52
C THR A 249 -1.12 -16.58 5.46
N ALA A 250 -0.47 -16.07 4.41
CA ALA A 250 -1.13 -15.41 3.29
C ALA A 250 -1.98 -16.40 2.46
N SER A 251 -3.29 -16.43 2.72
CA SER A 251 -4.25 -17.35 2.09
C SER A 251 -5.45 -16.64 1.44
N GLY A 252 -5.61 -15.35 1.74
CA GLY A 252 -6.52 -14.44 1.04
C GLY A 252 -5.98 -14.00 -0.32
N GLY A 253 -6.71 -13.07 -0.95
CA GLY A 253 -6.35 -12.52 -2.25
C GLY A 253 -7.55 -12.34 -3.19
N ALA A 254 -7.26 -11.96 -4.44
CA ALA A 254 -8.26 -11.88 -5.50
C ALA A 254 -8.80 -13.27 -5.88
N VAL A 255 -10.10 -13.36 -6.14
CA VAL A 255 -10.76 -14.60 -6.61
C VAL A 255 -11.77 -14.28 -7.69
N SER A 256 -12.01 -15.21 -8.61
CA SER A 256 -12.96 -15.02 -9.72
C SER A 256 -14.41 -15.31 -9.35
N ALA A 257 -14.65 -16.10 -8.30
CA ALA A 257 -15.98 -16.49 -7.85
C ALA A 257 -16.02 -16.86 -6.36
N VAL A 258 -17.22 -16.83 -5.78
CA VAL A 258 -17.51 -17.43 -4.47
C VAL A 258 -17.97 -18.87 -4.72
N THR A 259 -17.23 -19.84 -4.17
CA THR A 259 -17.44 -21.28 -4.42
C THR A 259 -18.03 -22.01 -3.21
N GLU A 260 -18.47 -21.28 -2.19
CA GLU A 260 -19.03 -21.83 -0.96
C GLU A 260 -20.31 -21.10 -0.56
N THR A 261 -21.08 -21.72 0.35
CA THR A 261 -22.26 -21.07 0.92
C THR A 261 -21.81 -19.90 1.79
N THR A 262 -22.41 -18.74 1.56
CA THR A 262 -22.10 -17.51 2.29
C THR A 262 -23.38 -16.85 2.79
N THR A 263 -23.23 -16.07 3.86
CA THR A 263 -24.23 -15.12 4.33
C THR A 263 -23.88 -13.73 3.80
N THR A 264 -24.88 -13.04 3.26
CA THR A 264 -24.71 -11.63 2.86
C THR A 264 -24.71 -10.75 4.09
N TYR A 265 -23.67 -9.94 4.26
CA TYR A 265 -23.61 -8.89 5.29
C TYR A 265 -24.08 -7.55 4.73
N PHE A 266 -23.61 -7.19 3.53
CA PHE A 266 -23.92 -5.94 2.86
C PHE A 266 -24.15 -6.19 1.37
N ASN A 267 -25.16 -5.54 0.80
CA ASN A 267 -25.43 -5.59 -0.63
C ASN A 267 -26.02 -4.26 -1.10
N ASN A 268 -25.28 -3.55 -1.95
CA ASN A 268 -25.70 -2.35 -2.66
C ASN A 268 -26.44 -1.32 -1.77
N GLY A 269 -25.77 -0.85 -0.71
CA GLY A 269 -26.29 0.16 0.22
C GLY A 269 -27.11 -0.38 1.38
N THR A 270 -27.40 -1.69 1.43
CA THR A 270 -28.22 -2.28 2.50
C THR A 270 -27.41 -3.26 3.35
N ILE A 271 -27.44 -3.10 4.68
CA ILE A 271 -26.93 -4.07 5.65
C ILE A 271 -28.01 -5.12 5.93
N ALA A 272 -27.64 -6.40 5.92
CA ALA A 272 -28.55 -7.50 6.17
C ALA A 272 -28.93 -7.65 7.66
N VAL A 273 -30.14 -8.17 7.92
CA VAL A 273 -30.62 -8.46 9.28
C VAL A 273 -29.86 -9.64 9.88
N GLY A 274 -29.40 -9.53 11.13
CA GLY A 274 -28.59 -10.56 11.80
C GLY A 274 -27.08 -10.43 11.53
N SER A 275 -26.54 -9.20 11.58
CA SER A 275 -25.16 -8.84 11.27
C SER A 275 -24.10 -9.62 12.06
N SER A 276 -22.92 -9.80 11.46
CA SER A 276 -21.76 -10.44 12.11
C SER A 276 -21.08 -9.50 13.11
N ALA A 277 -20.62 -10.05 14.23
CA ALA A 277 -19.77 -9.35 15.20
C ALA A 277 -18.27 -9.50 14.88
N ASN A 278 -17.90 -10.16 13.78
CA ASN A 278 -16.50 -10.30 13.40
C ASN A 278 -15.99 -9.02 12.69
N PRO A 279 -14.89 -8.40 13.17
CA PRO A 279 -14.35 -7.17 12.57
C PRO A 279 -14.04 -7.28 11.08
N THR A 280 -13.55 -8.44 10.61
CA THR A 280 -13.26 -8.69 9.19
C THR A 280 -14.49 -8.66 8.30
N VAL A 281 -15.70 -8.70 8.89
CA VAL A 281 -16.98 -8.61 8.16
C VAL A 281 -17.62 -7.23 8.30
N TYR A 282 -17.58 -6.60 9.49
CA TYR A 282 -18.32 -5.35 9.72
C TYR A 282 -17.51 -4.08 9.43
N SER A 283 -16.17 -4.13 9.42
CA SER A 283 -15.32 -2.93 9.43
C SER A 283 -15.18 -2.21 8.08
N TRP A 284 -15.88 -2.67 7.05
CA TRP A 284 -15.79 -2.12 5.69
C TRP A 284 -16.60 -0.82 5.56
N LEU A 285 -16.09 0.13 4.76
CA LEU A 285 -16.73 1.41 4.54
C LEU A 285 -17.95 1.25 3.63
N THR A 286 -19.13 1.22 4.23
CA THR A 286 -20.41 1.10 3.52
C THR A 286 -21.19 2.43 3.45
N LYS A 287 -20.82 3.41 4.28
CA LYS A 287 -21.51 4.70 4.41
C LYS A 287 -21.65 5.47 3.09
N TYR A 288 -20.66 5.36 2.20
CA TYR A 288 -20.60 6.10 0.94
C TYR A 288 -20.77 5.22 -0.31
N ALA A 289 -21.09 3.93 -0.13
CA ALA A 289 -21.17 2.96 -1.21
C ALA A 289 -22.24 3.26 -2.29
N ALA A 290 -23.24 4.09 -1.94
CA ALA A 290 -24.27 4.55 -2.89
C ALA A 290 -23.87 5.84 -3.64
N GLN A 291 -22.69 6.39 -3.39
CA GLN A 291 -22.18 7.57 -4.09
C GLN A 291 -21.42 7.16 -5.35
N TYR A 292 -21.47 8.00 -6.39
CA TYR A 292 -20.62 7.82 -7.55
C TYR A 292 -19.18 8.25 -7.25
N ALA A 293 -18.24 7.46 -7.75
CA ALA A 293 -16.83 7.83 -7.82
C ALA A 293 -16.67 9.12 -8.62
N LYS A 294 -15.72 9.96 -8.20
CA LYS A 294 -15.47 11.26 -8.82
C LYS A 294 -13.99 11.46 -9.09
N VAL A 295 -13.68 12.03 -10.25
CA VAL A 295 -12.32 12.39 -10.67
C VAL A 295 -12.28 13.88 -11.00
N ILE A 296 -11.24 14.56 -10.54
CA ILE A 296 -10.84 15.85 -11.11
C ILE A 296 -9.76 15.57 -12.15
N SER A 297 -10.05 15.85 -13.42
CA SER A 297 -9.07 15.72 -14.49
C SER A 297 -8.11 16.90 -14.48
N GLU A 298 -6.81 16.61 -14.42
CA GLU A 298 -5.72 17.57 -14.61
C GLU A 298 -5.80 18.31 -15.95
N SER A 299 -6.42 17.71 -16.98
CA SER A 299 -6.62 18.34 -18.29
C SER A 299 -7.69 19.45 -18.29
N ASN A 300 -8.59 19.44 -17.30
CA ASN A 300 -9.64 20.44 -17.15
C ASN A 300 -10.07 20.58 -15.68
N THR A 301 -9.16 21.09 -14.85
CA THR A 301 -9.41 21.28 -13.41
C THR A 301 -10.54 22.26 -13.11
N ALA A 302 -10.86 23.18 -14.04
CA ALA A 302 -11.96 24.13 -13.93
C ALA A 302 -13.34 23.47 -13.95
N ALA A 303 -13.47 22.29 -14.56
CA ALA A 303 -14.71 21.51 -14.50
C ALA A 303 -14.97 20.93 -13.10
N GLY A 304 -13.99 20.91 -12.21
CA GLY A 304 -14.10 20.29 -10.90
C GLY A 304 -14.33 18.78 -10.97
N ALA A 305 -14.91 18.21 -9.92
CA ALA A 305 -15.08 16.77 -9.78
C ALA A 305 -16.21 16.25 -10.68
N GLN A 306 -15.88 15.29 -11.54
CA GLN A 306 -16.80 14.69 -12.51
C GLN A 306 -17.02 13.20 -12.22
N THR A 307 -18.23 12.70 -12.50
CA THR A 307 -18.59 11.27 -12.34
C THR A 307 -18.28 10.43 -13.58
N THR A 308 -17.80 11.05 -14.65
CA THR A 308 -17.33 10.42 -15.88
C THR A 308 -16.03 11.08 -16.31
N TRP A 309 -15.17 10.33 -17.00
CA TRP A 309 -13.84 10.76 -17.43
C TRP A 309 -13.34 9.85 -18.56
N SER A 310 -12.12 10.09 -19.07
CA SER A 310 -11.55 9.25 -20.13
C SER A 310 -11.48 7.78 -19.69
N GLY A 311 -12.07 6.88 -20.48
CA GLY A 311 -12.18 5.46 -20.14
C GLY A 311 -13.39 5.08 -19.28
N THR A 312 -14.13 6.04 -18.72
CA THR A 312 -15.36 5.82 -17.92
C THR A 312 -16.50 6.71 -18.42
N THR A 313 -17.34 6.16 -19.32
CA THR A 313 -18.42 6.90 -19.99
C THR A 313 -19.75 6.92 -19.23
N SER A 314 -19.87 6.14 -18.15
CA SER A 314 -21.05 6.09 -17.28
C SER A 314 -20.62 6.15 -15.82
N PRO A 315 -21.38 6.82 -14.93
CA PRO A 315 -21.05 6.88 -13.51
C PRO A 315 -20.95 5.48 -12.87
N VAL A 316 -19.92 5.29 -12.05
CA VAL A 316 -19.65 4.05 -11.32
C VAL A 316 -19.78 4.30 -9.82
N LEU A 317 -20.44 3.40 -9.10
CA LEU A 317 -20.52 3.48 -7.63
C LEU A 317 -19.14 3.29 -7.00
N ALA A 318 -18.82 4.15 -6.05
CA ALA A 318 -17.59 4.10 -5.29
C ALA A 318 -17.66 3.06 -4.17
N ASP A 319 -16.49 2.69 -3.68
CA ASP A 319 -16.26 1.85 -2.52
C ASP A 319 -16.77 0.39 -2.65
N ILE A 320 -17.10 -0.23 -1.51
CA ILE A 320 -17.57 -1.62 -1.40
C ILE A 320 -19.02 -1.74 -1.89
N GLN A 321 -19.28 -2.72 -2.76
CA GLN A 321 -20.60 -2.98 -3.33
C GLN A 321 -21.29 -4.20 -2.71
N GLN A 322 -20.51 -5.19 -2.25
CA GLN A 322 -21.04 -6.37 -1.59
C GLN A 322 -20.05 -6.94 -0.58
N ILE A 323 -20.57 -7.39 0.56
CA ILE A 323 -19.83 -8.13 1.58
C ILE A 323 -20.61 -9.42 1.85
N ARG A 324 -19.93 -10.54 1.67
CA ARG A 324 -20.43 -11.88 1.99
C ARG A 324 -19.45 -12.56 2.91
N TYR A 325 -19.89 -13.49 3.73
CA TYR A 325 -18.99 -14.20 4.63
C TYR A 325 -19.42 -15.65 4.86
N SER A 326 -18.45 -16.50 5.16
CA SER A 326 -18.64 -17.86 5.64
C SER A 326 -18.02 -17.99 7.03
N SER A 327 -17.78 -19.22 7.51
CA SER A 327 -16.99 -19.45 8.71
C SER A 327 -15.49 -19.18 8.52
N THR A 328 -15.00 -19.16 7.27
CA THR A 328 -13.56 -19.06 6.97
C THR A 328 -13.17 -17.79 6.22
N TRP A 329 -14.07 -17.22 5.42
CA TRP A 329 -13.76 -16.13 4.49
C TRP A 329 -14.73 -14.97 4.61
N ALA A 330 -14.21 -13.75 4.55
CA ALA A 330 -14.97 -12.56 4.16
C ALA A 330 -14.69 -12.27 2.68
N TYR A 331 -15.73 -12.22 1.87
CA TYR A 331 -15.70 -11.91 0.45
C TYR A 331 -16.15 -10.48 0.18
N ILE A 332 -15.33 -9.75 -0.56
CA ILE A 332 -15.46 -8.32 -0.77
C ILE A 332 -15.55 -8.04 -2.26
N ASN A 333 -16.68 -7.49 -2.71
CA ASN A 333 -16.83 -6.93 -4.04
C ASN A 333 -16.74 -5.41 -3.99
N THR A 334 -15.95 -4.83 -4.89
CA THR A 334 -15.72 -3.39 -4.96
C THR A 334 -15.47 -2.95 -6.40
N SER A 335 -15.76 -1.68 -6.68
CA SER A 335 -15.33 -1.06 -7.93
C SER A 335 -13.82 -0.80 -7.99
N GLY A 336 -13.13 -0.81 -6.83
CA GLY A 336 -11.74 -0.36 -6.72
C GLY A 336 -11.57 1.16 -6.80
N LEU A 337 -12.69 1.91 -6.84
CA LEU A 337 -12.72 3.37 -6.88
C LEU A 337 -13.15 3.92 -5.52
N ALA A 338 -12.62 5.08 -5.14
CA ALA A 338 -12.92 5.70 -3.84
C ALA A 338 -14.10 6.69 -3.90
N SER A 339 -14.78 6.86 -2.76
CA SER A 339 -15.83 7.86 -2.58
C SER A 339 -15.32 9.27 -2.32
N HIS A 340 -14.08 9.42 -1.85
CA HIS A 340 -13.39 10.71 -1.92
C HIS A 340 -13.03 11.02 -3.37
N THR A 341 -12.95 12.30 -3.71
CA THR A 341 -12.51 12.74 -5.03
C THR A 341 -11.09 12.21 -5.29
N MET A 342 -10.89 11.57 -6.45
CA MET A 342 -9.60 11.08 -6.93
C MET A 342 -8.97 12.08 -7.91
N GLY A 343 -7.65 12.04 -8.03
CA GLY A 343 -6.91 13.00 -8.86
C GLY A 343 -6.94 14.41 -8.27
N PRO A 344 -6.41 15.41 -8.99
CA PRO A 344 -5.70 15.28 -10.28
C PRO A 344 -4.32 14.61 -10.14
N TRP A 345 -3.79 14.09 -11.25
CA TRP A 345 -2.45 13.48 -11.31
C TRP A 345 -1.53 14.19 -12.30
N TYR A 346 -0.23 14.25 -12.02
CA TYR A 346 0.75 14.94 -12.85
C TYR A 346 2.02 14.10 -13.04
N LEU A 347 2.80 14.39 -14.08
CA LEU A 347 4.11 13.78 -14.32
C LEU A 347 5.27 14.60 -13.74
N ASP A 348 4.99 15.82 -13.26
CA ASP A 348 5.98 16.75 -12.74
C ASP A 348 5.49 17.51 -11.51
N ALA A 349 6.43 17.87 -10.62
CA ALA A 349 6.11 18.57 -9.38
C ALA A 349 5.54 19.99 -9.60
N ALA A 350 5.84 20.61 -10.75
CA ALA A 350 5.29 21.90 -11.13
C ALA A 350 3.85 21.81 -11.66
N LYS A 351 3.30 20.59 -11.80
CA LYS A 351 1.93 20.31 -12.24
C LYS A 351 1.63 20.90 -13.62
N THR A 352 2.61 20.81 -14.52
CA THR A 352 2.52 21.32 -15.90
C THR A 352 2.27 20.22 -16.93
N GLN A 353 2.54 18.96 -16.57
CA GLN A 353 2.38 17.79 -17.42
C GLN A 353 1.31 16.87 -16.83
N ALA A 354 0.21 16.73 -17.57
CA ALA A 354 -0.89 15.86 -17.19
C ALA A 354 -0.46 14.38 -17.19
N PHE A 355 -0.93 13.62 -16.20
CA PHE A 355 -0.79 12.18 -16.23
C PHE A 355 -1.78 11.58 -17.26
N PRO A 356 -1.36 10.63 -18.12
CA PRO A 356 -2.18 10.24 -19.28
C PRO A 356 -3.27 9.20 -18.97
N ASN A 357 -3.18 8.50 -17.84
CA ASN A 357 -4.08 7.40 -17.50
C ASN A 357 -5.11 7.84 -16.45
N TYR A 358 -6.25 7.13 -16.39
CA TYR A 358 -7.29 7.34 -15.37
C TYR A 358 -7.73 6.01 -14.74
N PRO A 359 -8.23 6.04 -13.49
CA PRO A 359 -8.76 4.85 -12.86
C PRO A 359 -10.03 4.36 -13.53
N SER A 360 -10.27 3.06 -13.47
CA SER A 360 -11.44 2.40 -14.06
C SER A 360 -12.05 1.41 -13.07
N ASN A 361 -13.31 1.06 -13.30
CA ASN A 361 -14.00 0.06 -12.50
C ASN A 361 -13.32 -1.31 -12.64
N GLN A 362 -12.74 -1.79 -11.56
CA GLN A 362 -12.05 -3.08 -11.51
C GLN A 362 -13.00 -4.26 -11.37
N ASN A 363 -14.24 -4.03 -10.92
CA ASN A 363 -15.20 -5.09 -10.55
C ASN A 363 -14.53 -6.21 -9.73
N ALA A 364 -13.69 -5.82 -8.77
CA ALA A 364 -12.81 -6.73 -8.07
C ALA A 364 -13.60 -7.58 -7.07
N LEU A 365 -13.25 -8.85 -6.98
CA LEU A 365 -13.67 -9.77 -5.93
C LEU A 365 -12.43 -10.28 -5.18
N SER A 366 -12.42 -10.16 -3.86
CA SER A 366 -11.33 -10.65 -3.01
C SER A 366 -11.89 -11.42 -1.82
N ARG A 367 -11.06 -12.28 -1.22
CA ARG A 367 -11.37 -12.96 0.05
C ARG A 367 -10.30 -12.66 1.11
N ILE A 368 -10.74 -12.46 2.35
CA ILE A 368 -9.90 -12.25 3.53
C ILE A 368 -10.15 -13.39 4.53
N PRO A 369 -9.11 -14.04 5.10
CA PRO A 369 -9.28 -15.04 6.14
C PRO A 369 -9.95 -14.41 7.39
N ILE A 370 -11.00 -15.04 7.90
CA ILE A 370 -11.71 -14.58 9.12
C ILE A 370 -10.93 -14.92 10.40
N THR A 371 -10.14 -15.99 10.37
CA THR A 371 -9.30 -16.43 11.49
C THR A 371 -7.86 -16.51 11.01
N PRO A 372 -7.09 -15.42 11.08
CA PRO A 372 -5.69 -15.42 10.67
C PRO A 372 -4.86 -16.33 11.57
N SER A 373 -3.78 -16.86 11.02
CA SER A 373 -2.80 -17.68 11.76
C SER A 373 -1.40 -17.17 11.51
N VAL A 374 -0.52 -17.28 12.52
CA VAL A 374 0.90 -16.94 12.35
C VAL A 374 1.53 -17.90 11.35
N ALA A 375 2.27 -17.39 10.38
CA ALA A 375 3.01 -18.24 9.46
C ALA A 375 4.25 -18.86 10.13
N THR A 376 4.44 -20.17 9.94
CA THR A 376 5.68 -20.88 10.28
C THR A 376 6.85 -20.39 9.42
N THR A 377 6.58 -20.15 8.13
CA THR A 377 7.53 -19.58 7.17
C THR A 377 6.91 -18.33 6.57
N LYS A 378 7.57 -17.19 6.75
CA LYS A 378 7.07 -15.89 6.27
C LYS A 378 7.19 -15.82 4.75
N THR A 379 6.13 -15.36 4.10
CA THR A 379 6.08 -15.20 2.64
C THR A 379 6.27 -13.75 2.28
N ALA A 380 7.03 -13.48 1.22
CA ALA A 380 7.10 -12.14 0.64
C ALA A 380 5.70 -11.67 0.22
N THR A 381 5.42 -10.38 0.38
CA THR A 381 4.13 -9.81 0.00
C THR A 381 3.91 -9.72 -1.51
N GLY A 382 4.94 -10.09 -2.28
CA GLY A 382 4.90 -10.18 -3.72
C GLY A 382 4.66 -8.84 -4.38
N GLY A 383 4.22 -8.93 -5.62
CA GLY A 383 3.88 -7.82 -6.47
C GLY A 383 2.43 -7.32 -6.32
N GLY A 384 2.19 -6.01 -6.44
CA GLY A 384 0.84 -5.44 -6.51
C GLY A 384 0.11 -5.42 -5.17
N ALA A 385 -1.20 -5.69 -5.18
CA ALA A 385 -2.03 -5.64 -3.98
C ALA A 385 -1.61 -6.68 -2.93
N GLN A 386 -1.40 -6.23 -1.69
CA GLN A 386 -1.15 -7.05 -0.49
C GLN A 386 -2.39 -7.18 0.41
N GLY A 387 -3.46 -6.50 0.03
CA GLY A 387 -4.73 -6.45 0.74
C GLY A 387 -5.66 -5.40 0.14
N ARG A 388 -6.70 -5.05 0.89
CA ARG A 388 -7.65 -4.00 0.54
C ARG A 388 -7.83 -3.05 1.70
N TRP A 389 -7.88 -1.76 1.39
CA TRP A 389 -8.42 -0.78 2.32
C TRP A 389 -9.93 -0.99 2.51
N VAL A 390 -10.50 -0.49 3.60
CA VAL A 390 -11.91 -0.73 3.94
C VAL A 390 -12.89 -0.10 2.96
N ASN A 391 -12.45 0.85 2.14
CA ASN A 391 -13.21 1.37 1.00
C ASN A 391 -13.06 0.49 -0.27
N GLY A 392 -12.27 -0.57 -0.26
CA GLY A 392 -12.07 -1.46 -1.41
C GLY A 392 -10.97 -1.06 -2.38
N VAL A 393 -10.33 0.09 -2.17
CA VAL A 393 -9.15 0.48 -2.94
C VAL A 393 -7.99 -0.47 -2.61
N ALA A 394 -7.14 -0.77 -3.59
CA ALA A 394 -6.03 -1.69 -3.40
C ALA A 394 -4.96 -1.10 -2.46
N MET A 395 -4.43 -1.95 -1.59
CA MET A 395 -3.24 -1.65 -0.79
C MET A 395 -2.04 -2.32 -1.47
N PHE A 396 -1.24 -1.54 -2.19
CA PHE A 396 -0.15 -2.08 -3.02
C PHE A 396 1.13 -2.31 -2.22
N ASN A 397 2.12 -2.98 -2.79
CA ASN A 397 3.41 -3.10 -2.16
C ASN A 397 4.17 -1.77 -2.17
N ASN A 398 5.29 -1.68 -1.46
CA ASN A 398 6.13 -0.48 -1.43
C ASN A 398 7.16 -0.43 -2.59
N LEU A 399 6.95 -1.25 -3.62
CA LEU A 399 7.84 -1.41 -4.77
C LEU A 399 7.14 -0.93 -6.03
N ASP A 400 7.89 -0.36 -6.96
CA ASP A 400 7.39 -0.02 -8.30
C ASP A 400 7.86 -1.01 -9.38
N PHE A 401 8.40 -2.15 -8.93
CA PHE A 401 8.96 -3.21 -9.76
C PHE A 401 10.13 -2.80 -10.66
N HIS A 402 10.83 -1.71 -10.32
CA HIS A 402 12.11 -1.37 -10.92
C HIS A 402 13.23 -1.61 -9.91
N SER A 403 14.43 -1.83 -10.40
CA SER A 403 15.62 -1.99 -9.56
C SER A 403 16.87 -1.53 -10.28
N TRP A 404 17.95 -1.35 -9.52
CA TRP A 404 19.25 -1.07 -10.12
C TRP A 404 19.73 -2.26 -10.95
N SER A 405 20.20 -1.98 -12.16
CA SER A 405 20.95 -2.90 -13.01
C SER A 405 22.42 -2.54 -12.97
N TYR A 406 23.24 -3.42 -12.40
CA TYR A 406 24.69 -3.23 -12.33
C TYR A 406 25.30 -3.22 -13.73
N SER A 407 24.80 -4.03 -14.66
CA SER A 407 25.30 -4.04 -16.03
C SER A 407 24.97 -2.76 -16.80
N ALA A 408 23.76 -2.22 -16.63
CA ALA A 408 23.32 -1.00 -17.31
C ALA A 408 23.81 0.28 -16.61
N GLN A 409 24.21 0.17 -15.33
CA GLN A 409 24.52 1.30 -14.45
C GLN A 409 23.35 2.32 -14.39
N ALA A 410 22.12 1.79 -14.35
CA ALA A 410 20.88 2.55 -14.32
C ALA A 410 19.77 1.78 -13.58
N ASP A 411 18.70 2.47 -13.21
CA ASP A 411 17.45 1.79 -12.82
C ASP A 411 16.77 1.27 -14.09
N GLU A 412 16.28 0.02 -14.03
CA GLU A 412 15.57 -0.66 -15.12
C GLU A 412 14.21 -1.20 -14.68
#